data_AF-A0A961T8B3-F1
#
_entry.id   AF-A0A961T8B3-F1
#
_cell.length_a   1.000
_cell.length_b   1.000
_cell.length_c   1.000
_cell.angle_alpha   90.00
_cell.angle_beta   90.00
_cell.angle_gamma   90.00
#
_symmetry.space_group_name_H-M   'P 1'
#
loop_
_entity.id
_entity.type
_entity.pdbx_description
1 polymer ?
#
loop_
_entity_poly.entity_id
_entity_poly.type
_entity_poly.pdbx_seq_one_letter_code
_entity_poly.pdbx_strand_id
1 'polypeptide(L)'
;MSSNVVIVESPAKAKTINKYLGKDYTVLASYGHVRDLPAKDGSVLPSEDFSMSWELDSKSKSRMSDIAKAVKGADKLILATDPDREGEAISWHVLQILNDKKAIKGKPVERVVFNAITKKAVLDAMANPREIDAPLVDAYLARRALDYLVGFTLSPVLWRKLPGARSAGRVQSVALRLVCDREAEIEAFKSQEYWSITATLANQASQSFEARVSEFAGEKLQRLDIGNEAQAFRIRDMLEAADFRVETVESKPTKRNPWAPFTTSTLQQDASRRLGFSASRTMQVAQRLYEGI
;
A
#
# COMPACT_ATOMS: atom_id res chain seq x y z
N MET A 1 1.80 -21.23 38.23
CA MET A 1 0.64 -21.20 37.32
C MET A 1 1.20 -21.25 35.92
N SER A 2 0.77 -22.24 35.16
CA SER A 2 1.15 -22.35 33.76
C SER A 2 0.41 -21.28 32.95
N SER A 3 1.16 -20.58 32.11
CA SER A 3 0.71 -19.39 31.37
C SER A 3 0.85 -19.67 29.88
N ASN A 4 -0.13 -19.29 29.08
CA ASN A 4 -0.07 -19.40 27.63
C ASN A 4 0.78 -18.27 27.06
N VAL A 5 1.68 -18.55 26.12
CA VAL A 5 2.47 -17.49 25.48
C VAL A 5 1.85 -17.09 24.17
N VAL A 6 1.58 -15.80 24.00
CA VAL A 6 1.06 -15.20 22.76
C VAL A 6 2.17 -14.37 22.13
N ILE A 7 2.48 -14.62 20.86
CA ILE A 7 3.47 -13.85 20.10
C ILE A 7 2.76 -12.99 19.07
N VAL A 8 3.02 -11.69 19.11
CA VAL A 8 2.52 -10.70 18.14
C VAL A 8 3.69 -9.98 17.46
N GLU A 9 3.44 -9.26 16.37
CA GLU A 9 4.53 -8.60 15.64
C GLU A 9 5.05 -7.33 16.31
N SER A 10 4.22 -6.56 17.03
CA SER A 10 4.61 -5.23 17.53
C SER A 10 4.31 -5.04 19.03
N PRO A 11 5.09 -4.18 19.72
CA PRO A 11 4.88 -3.92 21.15
C PRO A 11 3.54 -3.24 21.46
N ALA A 12 3.06 -2.38 20.55
CA ALA A 12 1.77 -1.70 20.70
C ALA A 12 0.64 -2.72 20.72
N LYS A 13 0.63 -3.66 19.75
CA LYS A 13 -0.32 -4.79 19.73
C LYS A 13 -0.22 -5.63 21.00
N ALA A 14 1.00 -5.93 21.46
CA ALA A 14 1.20 -6.73 22.66
C ALA A 14 0.54 -6.07 23.87
N LYS A 15 0.75 -4.77 24.06
CA LYS A 15 0.15 -3.99 25.16
C LYS A 15 -1.37 -3.97 25.08
N THR A 16 -1.94 -3.82 23.88
CA THR A 16 -3.40 -3.78 23.69
C THR A 16 -4.04 -5.15 23.92
N ILE A 17 -3.49 -6.22 23.35
CA ILE A 17 -4.01 -7.59 23.49
C ILE A 17 -3.89 -8.10 24.93
N ASN A 18 -2.81 -7.74 25.64
CA ASN A 18 -2.64 -8.10 27.05
C ASN A 18 -3.76 -7.54 27.95
N LYS A 19 -4.37 -6.39 27.59
CA LYS A 19 -5.54 -5.85 28.31
C LYS A 19 -6.79 -6.73 28.15
N TYR A 20 -6.88 -7.52 27.08
CA TYR A 20 -8.06 -8.32 26.76
C TYR A 20 -7.98 -9.76 27.25
N LEU A 21 -6.79 -10.37 27.22
CA LEU A 21 -6.60 -11.80 27.51
C LEU A 21 -6.45 -12.13 29.00
N GLY A 22 -6.15 -11.14 29.86
CA GLY A 22 -6.05 -11.35 31.31
C GLY A 22 -4.73 -12.01 31.74
N LYS A 23 -4.70 -12.57 32.96
CA LYS A 23 -3.47 -13.02 33.64
C LYS A 23 -2.96 -14.39 33.19
N ASP A 24 -3.79 -15.18 32.51
CA ASP A 24 -3.44 -16.54 32.06
C ASP A 24 -2.58 -16.54 30.77
N TYR A 25 -2.32 -15.35 30.22
CA TYR A 25 -1.56 -15.15 29.00
C TYR A 25 -0.37 -14.23 29.24
N THR A 26 0.76 -14.59 28.64
CA THR A 26 1.95 -13.75 28.52
C THR A 26 2.11 -13.34 27.07
N VAL A 27 1.86 -12.05 26.78
CA VAL A 27 1.92 -11.51 25.41
C VAL A 27 3.29 -10.89 25.15
N LEU A 28 4.01 -11.40 24.14
CA LEU A 28 5.35 -10.97 23.74
C LEU A 28 5.35 -10.49 22.28
N ALA A 29 6.24 -9.55 21.96
CA ALA A 29 6.40 -9.03 20.61
C ALA A 29 7.66 -9.58 19.91
N SER A 30 7.54 -10.01 18.66
CA SER A 30 8.67 -10.41 17.80
C SER A 30 9.41 -9.21 17.21
N TYR A 31 8.74 -8.05 17.13
CA TYR A 31 9.19 -6.83 16.44
C TYR A 31 9.39 -7.03 14.93
N GLY A 32 8.38 -7.63 14.29
CA GLY A 32 8.39 -7.97 12.87
C GLY A 32 9.18 -9.24 12.58
N HIS A 33 9.87 -9.25 11.43
CA HIS A 33 10.70 -10.37 10.98
C HIS A 33 11.89 -10.61 11.91
N VAL A 34 12.08 -11.88 12.29
CA VAL A 34 13.12 -12.30 13.24
C VAL A 34 14.39 -12.82 12.57
N ARG A 35 14.30 -13.19 11.30
CA ARG A 35 15.40 -13.64 10.45
C ARG A 35 15.19 -13.15 9.03
N ASP A 36 16.27 -13.09 8.25
CA ASP A 36 16.23 -12.70 6.85
C ASP A 36 17.29 -13.46 6.03
N LEU A 37 17.22 -13.35 4.70
CA LEU A 37 18.26 -13.85 3.80
C LEU A 37 19.56 -13.06 4.03
N PRO A 38 20.70 -13.74 4.21
CA PRO A 38 22.01 -13.08 4.26
C PRO A 38 22.25 -12.23 3.01
N ALA A 39 22.84 -11.05 3.18
CA ALA A 39 23.19 -10.14 2.08
C ALA A 39 24.48 -10.56 1.35
N LYS A 40 24.60 -11.84 1.01
CA LYS A 40 25.72 -12.43 0.27
C LYS A 40 25.18 -13.34 -0.82
N ASP A 41 26.03 -13.69 -1.77
CA ASP A 41 25.69 -14.62 -2.85
C ASP A 41 25.39 -16.03 -2.32
N GLY A 42 24.50 -16.75 -3.01
CA GLY A 42 24.10 -18.12 -2.66
C GLY A 42 23.10 -18.25 -1.50
N SER A 43 22.42 -17.18 -1.07
CA SER A 43 21.37 -17.28 -0.03
C SER A 43 20.09 -17.94 -0.52
N VAL A 44 19.90 -18.02 -1.83
CA VAL A 44 18.82 -18.76 -2.50
C VAL A 44 19.46 -19.62 -3.59
N LEU A 45 19.23 -20.94 -3.55
CA LEU A 45 19.87 -21.90 -4.46
C LEU A 45 18.83 -22.55 -5.40
N PRO A 46 18.63 -22.02 -6.62
CA PRO A 46 17.68 -22.60 -7.58
C PRO A 46 17.96 -24.06 -7.96
N SER A 47 19.21 -24.50 -7.89
CA SER A 47 19.63 -25.89 -8.15
C SER A 47 19.21 -26.88 -7.06
N GLU A 48 18.83 -26.39 -5.88
CA GLU A 48 18.45 -27.19 -4.71
C GLU A 48 17.01 -26.87 -4.29
N ASP A 49 16.08 -26.88 -5.25
CA ASP A 49 14.66 -26.56 -5.02
C ASP A 49 14.46 -25.22 -4.29
N PHE A 50 15.23 -24.22 -4.71
CA PHE A 50 15.22 -22.86 -4.11
C PHE A 50 15.52 -22.84 -2.61
N SER A 51 16.34 -23.77 -2.10
CA SER A 51 16.75 -23.79 -0.71
C SER A 51 17.25 -22.40 -0.25
N MET A 52 16.77 -21.95 0.91
CA MET A 52 17.03 -20.61 1.42
C MET A 52 17.83 -20.66 2.71
N SER A 53 18.94 -19.92 2.74
CA SER A 53 19.70 -19.66 3.96
C SER A 53 19.08 -18.53 4.75
N TRP A 54 18.92 -18.73 6.06
CA TRP A 54 18.36 -17.72 6.96
C TRP A 54 19.37 -17.30 8.02
N GLU A 55 19.47 -16.00 8.27
CA GLU A 55 20.27 -15.43 9.34
C GLU A 55 19.39 -14.66 10.32
N LEU A 56 19.59 -14.94 11.62
CA LEU A 56 18.94 -14.20 12.69
C LEU A 56 19.51 -12.79 12.77
N ASP A 57 18.64 -11.79 12.67
CA ASP A 57 19.01 -10.40 12.90
C ASP A 57 19.61 -10.24 14.31
N SER A 58 20.64 -9.39 14.42
CA SER A 58 21.39 -9.19 15.66
C SER A 58 20.50 -8.70 16.81
N LYS A 59 19.51 -7.84 16.54
CA LYS A 59 18.54 -7.34 17.53
C LYS A 59 17.50 -8.42 17.85
N SER A 60 17.18 -9.29 16.90
CA SER A 60 16.27 -10.43 17.10
C SER A 60 16.85 -11.53 17.98
N LYS A 61 18.18 -11.69 18.08
CA LYS A 61 18.80 -12.75 18.90
C LYS A 61 18.39 -12.69 20.36
N SER A 62 18.44 -11.52 21.00
CA SER A 62 18.04 -11.38 22.41
C SER A 62 16.55 -11.69 22.57
N ARG A 63 15.71 -11.11 21.72
CA ARG A 63 14.25 -11.28 21.76
C ARG A 63 13.83 -12.73 21.61
N MET A 64 14.43 -13.44 20.65
CA MET A 64 14.16 -14.86 20.46
C MET A 64 14.66 -15.73 21.63
N SER A 65 15.70 -15.29 22.35
CA SER A 65 16.11 -15.94 23.59
C SER A 65 15.04 -15.79 24.68
N ASP A 66 14.50 -14.59 24.84
CA ASP A 66 13.47 -14.29 25.85
C ASP A 66 12.14 -14.99 25.53
N ILE A 67 11.72 -14.99 24.27
CA ILE A 67 10.57 -15.76 23.80
C ILE A 67 10.80 -17.26 24.06
N ALA A 68 11.97 -17.81 23.73
CA ALA A 68 12.27 -19.22 23.97
C ALA A 68 12.22 -19.59 25.46
N LYS A 69 12.68 -18.71 26.35
CA LYS A 69 12.58 -18.90 27.81
C LYS A 69 11.12 -18.92 28.26
N ALA A 70 10.31 -17.96 27.81
CA ALA A 70 8.89 -17.88 28.16
C ALA A 70 8.13 -19.13 27.68
N VAL A 71 8.36 -19.52 26.42
CA VAL A 71 7.71 -20.70 25.81
C VAL A 71 8.09 -21.99 26.53
N LYS A 72 9.32 -22.14 27.04
CA LYS A 72 9.72 -23.33 27.83
C LYS A 72 8.90 -23.53 29.11
N GLY A 73 8.43 -22.45 29.73
CA GLY A 73 7.56 -22.51 30.93
C GLY A 73 6.06 -22.53 30.62
N ALA A 74 5.66 -22.36 29.37
CA ALA A 74 4.27 -22.22 28.95
C ALA A 74 3.56 -23.56 28.66
N ASP A 75 2.24 -23.60 28.72
CA ASP A 75 1.46 -24.78 28.31
C ASP A 75 1.35 -24.89 26.78
N LYS A 76 1.01 -23.77 26.12
CA LYS A 76 0.93 -23.67 24.67
C LYS A 76 1.50 -22.35 24.14
N LEU A 77 1.82 -22.37 22.85
CA LEU A 77 2.21 -21.21 22.07
C LEU A 77 1.07 -20.78 21.15
N ILE A 78 0.73 -19.50 21.18
CA ILE A 78 -0.24 -18.88 20.27
C ILE A 78 0.49 -17.84 19.42
N LEU A 79 0.38 -17.98 18.11
CA LEU A 79 0.94 -17.09 17.11
C LEU A 79 -0.17 -16.16 16.60
N ALA A 80 -0.05 -14.86 16.89
CA ALA A 80 -1.09 -13.85 16.67
C ALA A 80 -0.57 -12.66 15.83
N THR A 81 0.18 -12.97 14.77
CA THR A 81 0.62 -11.99 13.76
C THR A 81 -0.51 -11.62 12.80
N ASP A 82 -0.30 -10.60 11.97
CA ASP A 82 -1.34 -10.10 11.07
C ASP A 82 -1.88 -11.15 10.08
N PRO A 83 -3.13 -10.99 9.61
CA PRO A 83 -3.84 -11.96 8.77
C PRO A 83 -3.43 -11.87 7.29
N ASP A 84 -2.14 -11.67 7.00
CA ASP A 84 -1.58 -11.65 5.67
C ASP A 84 -0.39 -12.62 5.54
N ARG A 85 0.17 -12.74 4.33
CA ARG A 85 1.32 -13.63 4.08
C ARG A 85 2.58 -13.24 4.86
N GLU A 86 2.77 -11.95 5.15
CA GLU A 86 3.94 -11.47 5.90
C GLU A 86 3.83 -11.90 7.36
N GLY A 87 2.65 -11.68 7.95
CA GLY A 87 2.32 -12.18 9.28
C GLY A 87 2.43 -13.70 9.37
N GLU A 88 1.95 -14.43 8.37
CA GLU A 88 2.08 -15.89 8.34
C GLU A 88 3.55 -16.35 8.31
N ALA A 89 4.38 -15.70 7.50
CA ALA A 89 5.82 -15.97 7.43
C ALA A 89 6.55 -15.64 8.74
N ILE A 90 6.21 -14.54 9.43
CA ILE A 90 6.76 -14.21 10.75
C ILE A 90 6.43 -15.33 11.74
N SER A 91 5.17 -15.77 11.77
CA SER A 91 4.70 -16.88 12.62
C SER A 91 5.48 -18.17 12.34
N TRP A 92 5.65 -18.51 11.06
CA TRP A 92 6.43 -19.67 10.62
C TRP A 92 7.90 -19.57 11.02
N HIS A 93 8.55 -18.43 10.80
CA HIS A 93 9.94 -18.20 11.19
C HIS A 93 10.16 -18.33 12.69
N VAL A 94 9.28 -17.72 13.49
CA VAL A 94 9.32 -17.82 14.96
C VAL A 94 9.20 -19.28 15.39
N LEU A 95 8.26 -20.03 14.83
CA LEU A 95 8.07 -21.45 15.15
C LEU A 95 9.31 -22.29 14.80
N GLN A 96 9.90 -22.09 13.62
CA GLN A 96 11.12 -22.79 13.19
C GLN A 96 12.28 -22.54 14.18
N ILE A 97 12.52 -21.28 14.55
CA ILE A 97 13.58 -20.93 15.51
C ILE A 97 13.32 -21.56 16.90
N LEU A 98 12.07 -21.62 17.34
CA LEU A 98 11.70 -22.24 18.62
C LEU A 98 11.89 -23.77 18.59
N ASN A 99 11.62 -24.41 17.45
CA ASN A 99 11.91 -25.83 17.23
C ASN A 99 13.42 -26.10 17.26
N ASP A 100 14.23 -25.31 16.55
CA ASP A 100 15.69 -25.44 16.52
C ASP A 100 16.31 -25.30 17.92
N LYS A 101 15.76 -24.38 18.73
CA LYS A 101 16.15 -24.18 20.14
C LYS A 101 15.56 -25.22 21.11
N LYS A 102 14.79 -26.20 20.60
CA LYS A 102 14.06 -27.21 21.39
C LYS A 102 13.18 -26.60 22.49
N ALA A 103 12.62 -25.41 22.25
CA ALA A 103 11.85 -24.65 23.24
C ALA A 103 10.36 -25.06 23.27
N ILE A 104 9.82 -25.56 22.16
CA ILE A 104 8.40 -25.89 21.98
C ILE A 104 8.11 -27.40 21.94
N LYS A 105 9.12 -28.26 22.17
CA LYS A 105 8.99 -29.72 22.01
C LYS A 105 7.82 -30.28 22.85
N GLY A 106 6.84 -30.90 22.17
CA GLY A 106 5.68 -31.53 22.80
C GLY A 106 4.58 -30.58 23.26
N LYS A 107 4.61 -29.30 22.86
CA LYS A 107 3.60 -28.30 23.24
C LYS A 107 2.68 -27.97 22.07
N PRO A 108 1.38 -27.72 22.32
CA PRO A 108 0.47 -27.24 21.29
C PRO A 108 0.90 -25.88 20.73
N VAL A 109 0.75 -25.72 19.42
CA VAL A 109 0.96 -24.46 18.70
C VAL A 109 -0.33 -24.10 17.98
N GLU A 110 -0.82 -22.90 18.22
CA GLU A 110 -2.05 -22.37 17.64
C GLU A 110 -1.75 -21.10 16.85
N ARG A 111 -2.46 -20.87 15.75
CA ARG A 111 -2.42 -19.65 14.93
C ARG A 111 -3.76 -18.93 15.03
N VAL A 112 -3.74 -17.67 15.45
CA VAL A 112 -4.92 -16.85 15.67
C VAL A 112 -4.87 -15.61 14.79
N VAL A 113 -5.92 -15.36 14.02
CA VAL A 113 -6.04 -14.22 13.10
C VAL A 113 -7.21 -13.33 13.46
N PHE A 114 -7.03 -12.01 13.40
CA PHE A 114 -8.09 -11.03 13.57
C PHE A 114 -7.84 -9.82 12.68
N ASN A 115 -8.92 -9.21 12.19
CA ASN A 115 -8.87 -8.03 11.30
C ASN A 115 -9.00 -6.71 12.06
N ALA A 116 -9.27 -6.77 13.37
CA ALA A 116 -9.44 -5.61 14.23
C ALA A 116 -9.02 -5.94 15.67
N ILE A 117 -8.33 -5.01 16.32
CA ILE A 117 -7.85 -5.18 17.70
C ILE A 117 -8.92 -4.67 18.65
N THR A 118 -10.02 -5.40 18.73
CA THR A 118 -11.10 -5.17 19.70
C THR A 118 -11.20 -6.36 20.65
N LYS A 119 -11.71 -6.14 21.88
CA LYS A 119 -11.88 -7.21 22.86
C LYS A 119 -12.66 -8.40 22.28
N LYS A 120 -13.75 -8.13 21.56
CA LYS A 120 -14.58 -9.17 20.93
C LYS A 120 -13.79 -9.94 19.87
N ALA A 121 -13.20 -9.25 18.89
CA ALA A 121 -12.47 -9.89 17.81
C ALA A 121 -11.29 -10.74 18.31
N VAL A 122 -10.57 -10.28 19.33
CA VAL A 122 -9.45 -11.02 19.92
C VAL A 122 -9.95 -12.28 20.64
N LEU A 123 -11.01 -12.18 21.44
CA LEU A 123 -11.55 -13.34 22.17
C LEU A 123 -12.17 -14.37 21.21
N ASP A 124 -12.92 -13.91 20.20
CA ASP A 124 -13.51 -14.78 19.17
C ASP A 124 -12.41 -15.53 18.40
N ALA A 125 -11.31 -14.86 18.09
CA ALA A 125 -10.17 -15.46 17.39
C ALA A 125 -9.42 -16.47 18.28
N MET A 126 -9.25 -16.19 19.58
CA MET A 126 -8.66 -17.13 20.54
C MET A 126 -9.50 -18.40 20.75
N ALA A 127 -10.82 -18.28 20.59
CA ALA A 127 -11.73 -19.43 20.69
C ALA A 127 -11.70 -20.31 19.43
N ASN A 128 -11.22 -19.80 18.29
CA ASN A 128 -11.20 -20.49 17.00
C ASN A 128 -9.78 -20.47 16.39
N PRO A 129 -8.79 -21.10 17.04
CA PRO A 129 -7.45 -21.17 16.47
C PRO A 129 -7.44 -22.04 15.21
N ARG A 130 -6.50 -21.74 14.32
CA ARG A 130 -6.16 -22.58 13.16
C ARG A 130 -4.69 -23.01 13.23
N GLU A 131 -4.27 -23.81 12.28
CA GLU A 131 -2.85 -24.09 12.04
C GLU A 131 -2.22 -23.01 11.14
N ILE A 132 -0.90 -23.03 11.03
CA ILE A 132 -0.18 -22.19 10.06
C ILE A 132 -0.58 -22.63 8.64
N ASP A 133 -0.89 -21.64 7.80
CA ASP A 133 -1.27 -21.84 6.41
C ASP A 133 0.00 -21.95 5.55
N ALA A 134 0.34 -23.18 5.18
CA ALA A 134 1.53 -23.46 4.38
C ALA A 134 1.51 -22.74 3.01
N PRO A 135 0.40 -22.75 2.22
CA PRO A 135 0.32 -21.95 0.99
C PRO A 135 0.64 -20.46 1.16
N LEU A 136 0.23 -19.82 2.25
CA LEU A 136 0.58 -18.41 2.52
C LEU A 136 2.08 -18.24 2.81
N VAL A 137 2.69 -19.17 3.54
CA VAL A 137 4.14 -19.19 3.78
C VAL A 137 4.89 -19.39 2.45
N ASP A 138 4.47 -20.36 1.63
CA ASP A 138 5.08 -20.64 0.33
C ASP A 138 4.99 -19.43 -0.61
N ALA A 139 3.85 -18.72 -0.60
CA ALA A 139 3.69 -17.48 -1.36
C ALA A 139 4.64 -16.38 -0.89
N TYR A 140 4.90 -16.26 0.42
CA TYR A 140 5.92 -15.37 0.95
C TYR A 140 7.34 -15.79 0.50
N LEU A 141 7.68 -17.07 0.66
CA LEU A 141 8.98 -17.63 0.30
C LEU A 141 9.27 -17.43 -1.19
N ALA A 142 8.32 -17.79 -2.07
CA ALA A 142 8.44 -17.60 -3.51
C ALA A 142 8.70 -16.14 -3.87
N ARG A 143 7.97 -15.20 -3.24
CA ARG A 143 8.22 -13.76 -3.43
C ARG A 143 9.61 -13.36 -2.95
N ARG A 144 10.05 -13.84 -1.78
CA ARG A 144 11.35 -13.51 -1.20
C ARG A 144 12.50 -14.01 -2.06
N ALA A 145 12.42 -15.25 -2.54
CA ALA A 145 13.37 -15.82 -3.50
C ALA A 145 13.41 -15.02 -4.80
N LEU A 146 12.26 -14.73 -5.39
CA LEU A 146 12.19 -13.98 -6.63
C LEU A 146 12.83 -12.58 -6.50
N ASP A 147 12.46 -11.84 -5.45
CA ASP A 147 13.00 -10.49 -5.25
C ASP A 147 14.51 -10.53 -4.95
N TYR A 148 15.00 -11.53 -4.21
CA TYR A 148 16.43 -11.76 -3.97
C TYR A 148 17.17 -12.07 -5.28
N LEU A 149 16.70 -13.06 -6.05
CA LEU A 149 17.34 -13.49 -7.29
C LEU A 149 17.42 -12.35 -8.30
N VAL A 150 16.34 -11.59 -8.50
CA VAL A 150 16.36 -10.42 -9.40
C VAL A 150 17.34 -9.35 -8.91
N GLY A 151 17.30 -9.02 -7.62
CA GLY A 151 18.18 -8.01 -7.04
C GLY A 151 19.66 -8.39 -7.17
N PHE A 152 20.04 -9.59 -6.73
CA PHE A 152 21.43 -10.03 -6.72
C PHE A 152 21.99 -10.34 -8.11
N THR A 153 21.19 -10.88 -9.03
CA THR A 153 21.68 -11.18 -10.39
C THR A 153 21.78 -9.95 -11.28
N LEU A 154 20.84 -9.01 -11.19
CA LEU A 154 20.82 -7.84 -12.08
C LEU A 154 21.63 -6.66 -11.57
N SER A 155 21.76 -6.45 -10.25
CA SER A 155 22.50 -5.29 -9.74
C SER A 155 23.96 -5.22 -10.22
N PRO A 156 24.73 -6.33 -10.27
CA PRO A 156 26.09 -6.32 -10.85
C PRO A 156 26.14 -5.97 -12.33
N VAL A 157 25.09 -6.28 -13.10
CA VAL A 157 24.97 -5.85 -14.50
C VAL A 157 24.74 -4.35 -14.58
N LEU A 158 23.84 -3.81 -13.74
CA LEU A 158 23.58 -2.37 -13.67
C LEU A 158 24.83 -1.58 -13.27
N TRP A 159 25.57 -2.03 -12.26
CA TRP A 159 26.80 -1.33 -11.83
C TRP A 159 27.85 -1.25 -12.94
N ARG A 160 27.97 -2.30 -13.77
CA ARG A 160 28.91 -2.33 -14.91
C ARG A 160 28.45 -1.49 -16.10
N LYS A 161 27.14 -1.38 -16.33
CA LYS A 161 26.57 -0.75 -17.54
C LYS A 161 26.06 0.67 -17.32
N LEU A 162 25.70 1.02 -16.09
CA LEU A 162 25.12 2.30 -15.70
C LEU A 162 25.81 2.79 -14.41
N PRO A 163 26.97 3.48 -14.53
CA PRO A 163 27.67 4.04 -13.38
C PRO A 163 26.73 4.92 -12.54
N GLY A 164 26.64 4.65 -11.24
CA GLY A 164 25.75 5.34 -10.31
C GLY A 164 24.43 4.63 -10.01
N ALA A 165 24.05 3.60 -10.78
CA ALA A 165 22.94 2.73 -10.42
C ALA A 165 23.25 2.00 -9.10
N ARG A 166 22.29 1.97 -8.15
CA ARG A 166 22.49 1.35 -6.83
C ARG A 166 21.97 -0.07 -6.77
N SER A 167 20.76 -0.32 -7.26
CA SER A 167 20.10 -1.62 -7.15
C SER A 167 19.11 -1.86 -8.29
N ALA A 168 18.95 -3.13 -8.66
CA ALA A 168 17.81 -3.60 -9.45
C ALA A 168 16.68 -4.03 -8.51
N GLY A 169 15.43 -3.73 -8.89
CA GLY A 169 14.28 -4.19 -8.13
C GLY A 169 13.13 -4.52 -9.07
N ARG A 170 12.62 -5.76 -9.00
CA ARG A 170 11.59 -6.28 -9.90
C ARG A 170 10.38 -5.33 -10.06
N VAL A 171 9.88 -4.79 -8.94
CA VAL A 171 8.73 -3.87 -8.94
C VAL A 171 9.18 -2.40 -9.05
N GLN A 172 10.29 -2.04 -8.41
CA GLN A 172 10.81 -0.67 -8.39
C GLN A 172 11.18 -0.18 -9.79
N SER A 173 11.81 -1.03 -10.59
CA SER A 173 12.20 -0.70 -11.97
C SER A 173 11.00 -0.47 -12.87
N VAL A 174 9.89 -1.21 -12.68
CA VAL A 174 8.65 -0.98 -13.43
C VAL A 174 7.98 0.33 -13.03
N ALA A 175 7.95 0.64 -11.73
CA ALA A 175 7.42 1.91 -11.24
C ALA A 175 8.23 3.10 -11.76
N LEU A 176 9.56 3.01 -11.76
CA LEU A 176 10.43 4.03 -12.35
C LEU A 176 10.17 4.19 -13.85
N ARG A 177 10.02 3.07 -14.57
CA ARG A 177 9.68 3.10 -16.00
C ARG A 177 8.39 3.89 -16.26
N LEU A 178 7.32 3.70 -15.48
CA LEU A 178 6.07 4.46 -15.67
C LEU A 178 6.28 5.98 -15.55
N VAL A 179 7.19 6.40 -14.65
CA VAL A 179 7.55 7.83 -14.50
C VAL A 179 8.35 8.31 -15.70
N CYS A 180 9.37 7.54 -16.13
CA CYS A 180 10.17 7.88 -17.30
C CYS A 180 9.34 7.93 -18.59
N ASP A 181 8.42 6.98 -18.79
CA ASP A 181 7.52 6.94 -19.95
C ASP A 181 6.62 8.19 -19.97
N ARG A 182 6.09 8.62 -18.81
CA ARG A 182 5.33 9.88 -18.70
C ARG A 182 6.19 11.11 -18.96
N GLU A 183 7.43 11.14 -18.48
CA GLU A 183 8.33 12.26 -18.74
C GLU A 183 8.66 12.38 -20.23
N ALA A 184 8.92 11.24 -20.89
CA ALA A 184 9.13 11.21 -22.34
C ALA A 184 7.90 11.70 -23.13
N GLU A 185 6.68 11.36 -22.69
CA GLU A 185 5.44 11.91 -23.25
C GLU A 185 5.38 13.44 -23.11
N ILE A 186 5.82 13.99 -21.98
CA ILE A 186 5.85 15.44 -21.73
C ILE A 186 6.91 16.12 -22.61
N GLU A 187 8.13 15.56 -22.70
CA GLU A 187 9.21 16.09 -23.54
C GLU A 187 8.86 16.07 -25.03
N ALA A 188 8.16 15.02 -25.48
CA ALA A 188 7.70 14.88 -26.86
C ALA A 188 6.45 15.72 -27.17
N PHE A 189 5.81 16.32 -26.17
CA PHE A 189 4.58 17.08 -26.34
C PHE A 189 4.82 18.36 -27.15
N LYS A 190 4.16 18.45 -28.30
CA LYS A 190 4.15 19.66 -29.13
C LYS A 190 2.92 20.50 -28.79
N SER A 191 3.12 21.58 -28.05
CA SER A 191 2.07 22.54 -27.73
C SER A 191 1.44 23.09 -29.01
N GLN A 192 0.11 23.14 -29.03
CA GLN A 192 -0.67 23.76 -30.09
C GLN A 192 -1.40 24.95 -29.51
N GLU A 193 -1.29 26.09 -30.20
CA GLU A 193 -2.07 27.28 -29.87
C GLU A 193 -3.54 27.02 -30.16
N TYR A 194 -4.40 27.44 -29.23
CA TYR A 194 -5.84 27.49 -29.44
C TYR A 194 -6.44 28.57 -28.54
N TRP A 195 -7.58 29.09 -28.96
CA TRP A 195 -8.29 30.15 -28.26
C TRP A 195 -9.67 29.69 -27.82
N SER A 196 -10.15 30.25 -26.73
CA SER A 196 -11.52 30.08 -26.26
C SER A 196 -12.14 31.43 -26.03
N ILE A 197 -13.36 31.61 -26.53
CA ILE A 197 -14.10 32.86 -26.38
C ILE A 197 -15.18 32.67 -25.34
N THR A 198 -15.09 33.47 -24.29
CA THR A 198 -16.04 33.52 -23.18
C THR A 198 -16.71 34.89 -23.19
N ALA A 199 -18.03 34.92 -23.05
CA ALA A 199 -18.83 36.13 -22.94
C ALA A 199 -19.49 36.20 -21.55
N THR A 200 -19.44 37.37 -20.93
CA THR A 200 -20.22 37.66 -19.73
C THR A 200 -21.56 38.25 -20.16
N LEU A 201 -22.64 37.51 -19.95
CA LEU A 201 -23.99 37.90 -20.35
C LEU A 201 -24.84 38.18 -19.11
N ALA A 202 -25.89 38.98 -19.26
CA ALA A 202 -26.88 39.21 -18.21
C ALA A 202 -28.26 38.73 -18.68
N ASN A 203 -29.02 38.10 -17.79
CA ASN A 203 -30.42 37.78 -18.05
C ASN A 203 -31.31 39.03 -17.88
N GLN A 204 -32.61 38.88 -18.13
CA GLN A 204 -33.59 39.98 -17.97
C GLN A 204 -33.71 40.51 -16.53
N ALA A 205 -33.26 39.75 -15.53
CA ALA A 205 -33.20 40.16 -14.13
C ALA A 205 -31.83 40.78 -13.75
N SER A 206 -31.00 41.15 -14.74
CA SER A 206 -29.66 41.70 -14.57
C SER A 206 -28.69 40.77 -13.83
N GLN A 207 -28.96 39.46 -13.81
CA GLN A 207 -28.04 38.47 -13.23
C GLN A 207 -27.01 38.04 -14.27
N SER A 208 -25.73 38.21 -13.93
CA SER A 208 -24.62 37.89 -14.82
C SER A 208 -24.27 36.40 -14.80
N PHE A 209 -23.87 35.86 -15.94
CA PHE A 209 -23.35 34.51 -16.10
C PHE A 209 -22.32 34.47 -17.24
N GLU A 210 -21.41 33.49 -17.19
CA GLU A 210 -20.47 33.24 -18.27
C GLU A 210 -21.06 32.25 -19.28
N ALA A 211 -20.90 32.56 -20.55
CA ALA A 211 -21.20 31.67 -21.67
C ALA A 211 -19.94 31.47 -22.51
N ARG A 212 -19.75 30.26 -23.04
CA ARG A 212 -18.66 29.95 -23.97
C ARG A 212 -19.23 29.70 -25.36
N VAL A 213 -18.56 30.21 -26.38
CA VAL A 213 -18.92 29.90 -27.77
C VAL A 213 -18.77 28.40 -28.01
N SER A 214 -19.85 27.76 -28.45
CA SER A 214 -19.91 26.31 -28.69
C SER A 214 -20.08 25.95 -30.17
N GLU A 215 -20.47 26.91 -31.00
CA GLU A 215 -20.68 26.76 -32.44
C GLU A 215 -20.30 28.05 -33.16
N PHE A 216 -19.73 27.95 -34.35
CA PHE A 216 -19.45 29.08 -35.22
C PHE A 216 -19.67 28.67 -36.68
N ALA A 217 -20.39 29.50 -37.45
CA ALA A 217 -20.70 29.25 -38.86
C ALA A 217 -21.38 27.89 -39.16
N GLY A 218 -22.22 27.39 -38.24
CA GLY A 218 -22.91 26.10 -38.39
C GLY A 218 -22.08 24.89 -37.98
N GLU A 219 -20.84 25.09 -37.52
CA GLU A 219 -19.94 24.04 -37.08
C GLU A 219 -19.70 24.10 -35.57
N LYS A 220 -19.91 22.96 -34.91
CA LYS A 220 -19.67 22.82 -33.48
C LYS A 220 -18.17 22.91 -33.20
N LEU A 221 -17.77 23.90 -32.40
CA LEU A 221 -16.38 24.12 -32.05
C LEU A 221 -15.89 23.08 -31.05
N GLN A 222 -14.81 22.40 -31.42
CA GLN A 222 -13.97 21.62 -30.54
C GLN A 222 -12.88 22.51 -29.92
N ARG A 223 -12.10 21.92 -29.01
CA ARG A 223 -11.12 22.65 -28.20
C ARG A 223 -10.05 23.37 -29.04
N LEU A 224 -9.67 22.84 -30.20
CA LEU A 224 -8.54 23.33 -31.00
C LEU A 224 -8.95 24.10 -32.27
N ASP A 225 -10.25 24.34 -32.48
CA ASP A 225 -10.75 24.85 -33.77
C ASP A 225 -10.51 26.35 -33.99
N ILE A 226 -10.31 27.10 -32.90
CA ILE A 226 -9.88 28.51 -32.97
C ILE A 226 -8.36 28.53 -32.80
N GLY A 227 -7.63 28.36 -33.90
CA GLY A 227 -6.19 28.09 -33.87
C GLY A 227 -5.29 29.32 -33.71
N ASN A 228 -5.82 30.54 -33.82
CA ASN A 228 -5.02 31.77 -33.73
C ASN A 228 -5.82 32.99 -33.28
N GLU A 229 -5.08 34.02 -32.87
CA GLU A 229 -5.61 35.31 -32.38
C GLU A 229 -6.53 36.01 -33.39
N ALA A 230 -6.17 36.04 -34.67
CA ALA A 230 -6.93 36.75 -35.68
C ALA A 230 -8.33 36.15 -35.89
N GLN A 231 -8.43 34.82 -35.87
CA GLN A 231 -9.70 34.11 -35.91
C GLN A 231 -10.52 34.38 -34.63
N ALA A 232 -9.87 34.33 -33.46
CA ALA A 232 -10.52 34.60 -32.18
C ALA A 232 -11.11 36.03 -32.13
N PHE A 233 -10.36 37.03 -32.56
CA PHE A 233 -10.79 38.43 -32.57
C PHE A 233 -11.91 38.68 -33.57
N ARG A 234 -11.86 38.04 -34.75
CA ARG A 234 -12.98 38.11 -35.70
C ARG A 234 -14.29 37.61 -35.09
N ILE A 235 -14.24 36.49 -34.38
CA ILE A 235 -15.42 35.93 -33.72
C ILE A 235 -15.86 36.84 -32.57
N ARG A 236 -14.93 37.38 -31.77
CA ARG A 236 -15.24 38.38 -30.72
C ARG A 236 -15.97 39.59 -31.29
N ASP A 237 -15.41 40.23 -32.32
CA ASP A 237 -15.96 41.47 -32.89
C ASP A 237 -17.36 41.23 -33.47
N MET A 238 -17.59 40.06 -34.06
CA MET A 238 -18.92 39.64 -34.52
C MET A 238 -19.91 39.49 -33.35
N LEU A 239 -19.46 38.91 -32.23
CA LEU A 239 -20.29 38.70 -31.04
C LEU A 239 -20.59 39.99 -30.27
N GLU A 240 -19.65 40.93 -30.22
CA GLU A 240 -19.86 42.26 -29.60
C GLU A 240 -20.92 43.09 -30.33
N ALA A 241 -21.03 42.90 -31.65
CA ALA A 241 -22.03 43.57 -32.47
C ALA A 241 -23.39 42.84 -32.50
N ALA A 242 -23.52 41.68 -31.85
CA ALA A 242 -24.70 40.83 -31.93
C ALA A 242 -25.60 40.93 -30.69
N ASP A 243 -26.90 40.74 -30.90
CA ASP A 243 -27.86 40.52 -29.82
C ASP A 243 -27.98 39.02 -29.51
N PHE A 244 -27.99 38.68 -28.22
CA PHE A 244 -28.11 37.30 -27.76
C PHE A 244 -29.55 36.95 -27.40
N ARG A 245 -29.98 35.74 -27.78
CA ARG A 245 -31.24 35.15 -27.32
C ARG A 245 -31.00 33.75 -26.80
N VAL A 246 -31.79 33.34 -25.81
CA VAL A 246 -31.79 31.97 -25.33
C VAL A 246 -32.57 31.11 -26.30
N GLU A 247 -31.91 30.11 -26.89
CA GLU A 247 -32.54 29.16 -27.81
C GLU A 247 -33.19 27.99 -27.06
N THR A 248 -32.45 27.40 -26.11
CA THR A 248 -32.92 26.25 -25.34
C THR A 248 -32.47 26.33 -23.88
N VAL A 249 -33.33 25.89 -22.95
CA VAL A 249 -32.97 25.70 -21.53
C VAL A 249 -33.33 24.28 -21.14
N GLU A 250 -32.35 23.52 -20.66
CA GLU A 250 -32.53 22.17 -20.16
C GLU A 250 -32.14 22.08 -18.69
N SER A 251 -33.02 21.50 -17.87
CA SER A 251 -32.76 21.22 -16.46
C SER A 251 -33.00 19.74 -16.18
N LYS A 252 -31.95 19.05 -15.72
CA LYS A 252 -31.98 17.62 -15.41
C LYS A 252 -31.48 17.39 -13.99
N PRO A 253 -32.25 16.68 -13.13
CA PRO A 253 -31.74 16.29 -11.83
C PRO A 253 -30.58 15.30 -12.01
N THR A 254 -29.49 15.50 -11.27
CA THR A 254 -28.36 14.57 -11.23
C THR A 254 -28.24 13.93 -9.86
N LYS A 255 -27.90 12.64 -9.83
CA LYS A 255 -27.68 11.90 -8.58
C LYS A 255 -26.21 11.49 -8.50
N ARG A 256 -25.59 11.74 -7.36
CA ARG A 256 -24.24 11.28 -7.05
C ARG A 256 -24.27 10.33 -5.87
N ASN A 257 -23.82 9.09 -6.08
CA ASN A 257 -23.71 8.10 -5.02
C ASN A 257 -22.47 8.35 -4.17
N PRO A 258 -22.49 7.99 -2.87
CA PRO A 258 -21.31 8.04 -2.02
C PRO A 258 -20.22 7.07 -2.53
N TRP A 259 -18.97 7.39 -2.22
CA TRP A 259 -17.84 6.52 -2.52
C TRP A 259 -17.84 5.28 -1.62
N ALA A 260 -17.23 4.19 -2.09
CA ALA A 260 -17.01 2.99 -1.30
C ALA A 260 -16.10 3.28 -0.08
N PRO A 261 -16.16 2.44 0.97
CA PRO A 261 -15.19 2.48 2.07
C PRO A 261 -13.75 2.39 1.57
N PHE A 262 -12.82 2.96 2.33
CA PHE A 262 -11.42 2.99 1.92
C PHE A 262 -10.79 1.60 1.87
N THR A 263 -10.14 1.31 0.74
CA THR A 263 -9.03 0.35 0.63
C THR A 263 -7.70 1.08 0.80
N THR A 264 -6.60 0.35 0.97
CA THR A 264 -5.24 0.91 1.09
C THR A 264 -4.91 1.89 -0.04
N SER A 265 -5.25 1.56 -1.30
CA SER A 265 -4.95 2.40 -2.46
C SER A 265 -5.73 3.72 -2.43
N THR A 266 -7.05 3.65 -2.21
CA THR A 266 -7.94 4.82 -2.15
C THR A 266 -7.64 5.70 -0.94
N LEU A 267 -7.24 5.12 0.19
CA LEU A 267 -6.83 5.87 1.38
C LEU A 267 -5.57 6.68 1.10
N GLN A 268 -4.55 6.07 0.49
CA GLN A 268 -3.31 6.75 0.14
C GLN A 268 -3.55 7.89 -0.86
N GLN A 269 -4.40 7.66 -1.87
CA GLN A 269 -4.76 8.68 -2.87
C GLN A 269 -5.49 9.86 -2.22
N ASP A 270 -6.51 9.62 -1.40
CA ASP A 270 -7.32 10.68 -0.80
C ASP A 270 -6.53 11.43 0.29
N ALA A 271 -5.69 10.74 1.08
CA ALA A 271 -4.79 11.37 2.04
C ALA A 271 -3.72 12.26 1.36
N SER A 272 -3.20 11.83 0.21
CA SER A 272 -2.28 12.66 -0.58
C SER A 272 -2.99 13.89 -1.12
N ARG A 273 -4.17 13.72 -1.74
CA ARG A 273 -4.94 14.81 -2.35
C ARG A 273 -5.48 15.83 -1.34
N ARG A 274 -5.96 15.37 -0.18
CA ARG A 274 -6.65 16.25 0.79
C ARG A 274 -5.75 16.73 1.93
N LEU A 275 -4.79 15.91 2.35
CA LEU A 275 -3.96 16.18 3.53
C LEU A 275 -2.49 16.42 3.17
N GLY A 276 -2.10 16.27 1.89
CA GLY A 276 -0.71 16.38 1.45
C GLY A 276 0.20 15.29 2.02
N PHE A 277 -0.35 14.16 2.46
CA PHE A 277 0.45 13.08 3.04
C PHE A 277 1.11 12.24 1.94
N SER A 278 2.39 11.90 2.13
CA SER A 278 3.03 10.86 1.33
C SER A 278 2.44 9.49 1.66
N ALA A 279 2.52 8.54 0.74
CA ALA A 279 2.06 7.17 0.97
C ALA A 279 2.66 6.55 2.24
N SER A 280 3.96 6.80 2.48
CA SER A 280 4.67 6.34 3.69
C SER A 280 4.06 6.93 4.97
N ARG A 281 3.84 8.25 5.01
CA ARG A 281 3.22 8.91 6.17
C ARG A 281 1.81 8.40 6.42
N THR A 282 1.01 8.22 5.37
CA THR A 282 -0.35 7.68 5.47
C THR A 282 -0.35 6.28 6.10
N MET A 283 0.52 5.38 5.62
CA MET A 283 0.61 4.03 6.17
C MET A 283 1.14 3.99 7.60
N GLN A 284 2.09 4.86 7.96
CA GLN A 284 2.58 4.96 9.34
C GLN A 284 1.48 5.38 10.31
N VAL A 285 0.64 6.36 9.93
CA VAL A 285 -0.49 6.79 10.74
C VAL A 285 -1.55 5.69 10.82
N ALA A 286 -1.88 5.07 9.68
CA ALA A 286 -2.84 3.96 9.64
C ALA A 286 -2.40 2.79 10.54
N GLN A 287 -1.12 2.43 10.55
CA GLN A 287 -0.58 1.39 11.42
C GLN A 287 -0.79 1.75 12.89
N ARG A 288 -0.44 2.97 13.31
CA ARG A 288 -0.65 3.42 14.70
C ARG A 288 -2.12 3.40 15.11
N LEU A 289 -3.02 3.79 14.21
CA LEU A 289 -4.46 3.73 14.45
C LEU A 289 -4.96 2.29 14.58
N TYR A 290 -4.44 1.37 13.78
CA TYR A 290 -4.78 -0.04 13.85
C TYR A 290 -4.28 -0.70 15.14
N GLU A 291 -3.03 -0.43 15.54
CA GLU A 291 -2.39 -1.02 16.72
C GLU A 291 -2.87 -0.44 18.06
N GLY A 292 -3.46 0.75 18.01
CA GLY A 292 -3.87 1.56 19.15
C GLY A 292 -2.87 2.67 19.47
N ILE A 293 -3.40 3.84 19.83
CA ILE A 293 -2.66 5.00 20.35
C ILE A 293 -2.44 4.85 21.85
#